data_AF-A0A0B4G5F6-F1
#
_entry.id   AF-A0A0B4G5F6-F1
#
_cell.length_a   1.000
_cell.length_b   1.000
_cell.length_c   1.000
_cell.angle_alpha   90.00
_cell.angle_beta   90.00
_cell.angle_gamma   90.00
#
_symmetry.space_group_name_H-M   'P 1'
#
loop_
_entity.id
_entity.type
_entity.pdbx_description
1 polymer ?
#
loop_
_entity_poly.entity_id
_entity_poly.type
_entity_poly.pdbx_seq_one_letter_code
_entity_poly.pdbx_strand_id
1 'polypeptide(L)'
;MGSPEAAAAKAFVTIPNALISCATLCYLGFSELKVDEMWNEWSNWPGRDIDINTGDLQGTFLAFILGHVKKENAYTDDDSEWRRCLDECGVSPSEQEKLMDPDFKEIRLSRSCVYWVTDTIEMRYAGLQDFQRASRQRELQLERERYKYAQIIELKST
;
A
#
# COMPACT_ATOMS: atom_id res chain seq x y z
N MET A 1 -1.99 -14.50 -28.29
CA MET A 1 -1.89 -13.03 -28.28
C MET A 1 -3.01 -12.51 -27.40
N GLY A 2 -2.68 -11.78 -26.33
CA GLY A 2 -3.70 -11.21 -25.42
C GLY A 2 -4.34 -9.97 -26.05
N SER A 3 -5.64 -9.78 -25.83
CA SER A 3 -6.37 -8.60 -26.30
C SER A 3 -5.73 -7.30 -25.79
N PRO A 4 -5.62 -6.24 -26.60
CA PRO A 4 -5.14 -4.92 -26.16
C PRO A 4 -5.90 -4.38 -24.95
N GLU A 5 -7.17 -4.76 -24.82
CA GLU A 5 -8.06 -4.37 -23.73
C GLU A 5 -7.68 -5.02 -22.39
N ALA A 6 -7.21 -6.27 -22.43
CA ALA A 6 -6.66 -6.97 -21.27
C ALA A 6 -5.27 -6.43 -20.88
N ALA A 7 -4.50 -5.90 -21.84
CA ALA A 7 -3.24 -5.21 -21.57
C ALA A 7 -3.49 -3.82 -20.95
N ALA A 8 -4.50 -3.10 -21.42
CA ALA A 8 -4.92 -1.81 -20.86
C ALA A 8 -5.46 -1.94 -19.43
N ALA A 9 -6.24 -2.98 -19.13
CA ALA A 9 -6.71 -3.25 -17.77
C ALA A 9 -5.57 -3.53 -16.77
N LYS A 10 -4.46 -4.11 -17.24
CA LYS A 10 -3.23 -4.31 -16.44
C LYS A 10 -2.37 -3.04 -16.30
N ALA A 11 -2.65 -1.99 -17.07
CA ALA A 11 -1.88 -0.74 -17.02
C ALA A 11 -2.28 0.14 -15.83
N PHE A 12 -3.45 -0.09 -15.23
CA PHE A 12 -3.93 0.68 -14.08
C PHE A 12 -3.72 -0.09 -12.78
N VAL A 13 -3.19 0.61 -11.77
CA VAL A 13 -3.11 0.06 -10.41
C VAL A 13 -4.50 0.14 -9.77
N THR A 14 -4.94 -0.95 -9.16
CA THR A 14 -6.17 -0.95 -8.36
C THR A 14 -5.87 -0.35 -6.99
N ILE A 15 -6.51 0.76 -6.66
CA ILE A 15 -6.36 1.42 -5.35
C ILE A 15 -7.20 0.66 -4.31
N PRO A 16 -6.63 0.20 -3.18
CA PRO A 16 -7.37 -0.49 -2.13
C PRO A 16 -8.40 0.41 -1.44
N ASN A 17 -9.61 -0.11 -1.22
CA ASN A 17 -10.67 0.60 -0.52
C ASN A 17 -10.52 0.58 1.01
N ALA A 18 -9.73 -0.34 1.56
CA ALA A 18 -9.47 -0.49 2.99
C ALA A 18 -7.97 -0.38 3.27
N LEU A 19 -7.57 0.39 4.29
CA LEU A 19 -6.15 0.57 4.64
C LEU A 19 -5.53 -0.72 5.19
N ILE A 20 -6.30 -1.50 5.95
CA ILE A 20 -5.86 -2.77 6.53
C ILE A 20 -6.48 -3.89 5.70
N SER A 21 -5.73 -4.41 4.72
CA SER A 21 -6.19 -5.47 3.83
C SER A 21 -5.02 -6.14 3.10
N CYS A 22 -5.21 -7.37 2.58
CA CYS A 22 -4.26 -8.00 1.64
C CYS A 22 -3.99 -7.10 0.43
N ALA A 23 -5.04 -6.45 -0.09
CA ALA A 23 -4.92 -5.56 -1.25
C ALA A 23 -3.98 -4.39 -0.97
N THR A 24 -3.93 -3.88 0.26
CA THR A 24 -2.94 -2.89 0.66
C THR A 24 -1.53 -3.46 0.55
N LEU A 25 -1.27 -4.66 1.08
CA LEU A 25 0.06 -5.26 0.99
C LEU A 25 0.51 -5.45 -0.47
N CYS A 26 -0.38 -5.89 -1.36
CA CYS A 26 -0.10 -5.95 -2.80
C CYS A 26 0.20 -4.56 -3.38
N TYR A 27 -0.61 -3.55 -3.04
CA TYR A 27 -0.44 -2.17 -3.50
C TYR A 27 0.89 -1.55 -3.04
N LEU A 28 1.36 -1.91 -1.86
CA LEU A 28 2.66 -1.46 -1.33
C LEU A 28 3.84 -2.06 -2.12
N GLY A 29 3.63 -3.17 -2.82
CA GLY A 29 4.58 -3.75 -3.75
C GLY A 29 5.14 -5.12 -3.36
N PHE A 30 4.58 -5.75 -2.33
CA PHE A 30 4.98 -7.08 -1.91
C PHE A 30 4.55 -8.17 -2.91
N SER A 31 5.34 -9.24 -2.97
CA SER A 31 4.99 -10.45 -3.72
C SER A 31 3.79 -11.15 -3.11
N GLU A 32 3.01 -11.89 -3.91
CA GLU A 32 1.86 -12.66 -3.43
C GLU A 32 2.23 -13.59 -2.27
N LEU A 33 3.37 -14.28 -2.38
CA LEU A 33 3.89 -15.14 -1.32
C LEU A 33 4.09 -14.37 0.00
N LYS A 34 4.69 -13.18 -0.08
CA LYS A 34 4.93 -12.34 1.10
C LYS A 34 3.63 -11.77 1.66
N VAL A 35 2.70 -11.40 0.79
CA VAL A 35 1.37 -10.92 1.18
C VAL A 35 0.63 -12.00 1.97
N ASP A 36 0.62 -13.24 1.49
CA ASP A 36 -0.03 -14.35 2.18
C ASP A 36 0.61 -14.63 3.54
N GLU A 37 1.95 -14.64 3.62
CA GLU A 37 2.70 -14.77 4.88
C GLU A 37 2.30 -13.69 5.88
N MET A 38 2.43 -12.42 5.49
CA MET A 38 2.16 -11.27 6.35
C MET A 38 0.69 -11.19 6.76
N TRP A 39 -0.23 -11.50 5.84
CA TRP A 39 -1.65 -11.46 6.15
C TRP A 39 -2.06 -12.56 7.11
N ASN A 40 -1.51 -13.76 6.95
CA ASN A 40 -1.75 -14.85 7.89
C ASN A 40 -1.21 -14.49 9.28
N GLU A 41 -0.03 -13.89 9.38
CA GLU A 41 0.52 -13.46 10.66
C GLU A 41 -0.32 -12.34 11.30
N TRP A 42 -0.61 -11.27 10.55
CA TRP A 42 -1.45 -10.16 11.01
C TRP A 42 -2.83 -10.63 11.50
N SER A 43 -3.46 -11.54 10.75
CA SER A 43 -4.81 -12.03 11.06
C SER A 43 -4.86 -12.86 12.34
N ASN A 44 -3.73 -13.46 12.74
CA ASN A 44 -3.61 -14.25 13.96
C ASN A 44 -2.87 -13.51 15.08
N TRP A 45 -2.47 -12.26 14.87
CA TRP A 45 -1.64 -11.53 15.81
C TRP A 45 -2.47 -10.99 16.99
N PRO A 46 -2.15 -11.38 18.25
CA PRO A 46 -2.94 -10.95 19.41
C PRO A 46 -2.91 -9.44 19.67
N GLY A 47 -1.86 -8.74 19.22
CA GLY A 47 -1.74 -7.28 19.36
C GLY A 47 -2.82 -6.49 18.65
N ARG A 48 -3.42 -7.08 17.59
CA ARG A 48 -4.51 -6.48 16.81
C ARG A 48 -5.72 -6.15 17.67
N ASP A 49 -6.10 -7.03 18.60
CA ASP A 49 -7.29 -6.84 19.44
C ASP A 49 -7.08 -5.78 20.52
N ILE A 50 -5.84 -5.60 20.99
CA ILE A 50 -5.48 -4.55 21.95
C ILE A 50 -5.62 -3.18 21.28
N ASP A 51 -5.14 -3.05 20.03
CA ASP A 51 -5.12 -1.76 19.34
C ASP A 51 -6.45 -1.35 18.70
N ILE A 52 -7.35 -2.30 18.46
CA ILE A 52 -8.77 -1.98 18.19
C ILE A 52 -9.36 -1.15 19.35
N ASN A 53 -8.95 -1.42 20.59
CA ASN A 53 -9.47 -0.72 21.76
C ASN A 53 -8.79 0.64 22.01
N THR A 54 -7.56 0.85 21.53
CA THR A 54 -6.82 2.13 21.67
C THR A 54 -7.03 3.08 20.49
N GLY A 55 -7.45 2.56 19.33
CA GLY A 55 -7.78 3.34 18.14
C GLY A 55 -6.60 3.61 17.19
N ASP A 56 -5.40 3.06 17.45
CA ASP A 56 -4.19 3.28 16.63
C ASP A 56 -3.89 2.13 15.64
N LEU A 57 -4.92 1.37 15.26
CA LEU A 57 -4.74 0.16 14.44
C LEU A 57 -4.04 0.42 13.09
N GLN A 58 -4.17 1.62 12.52
CA GLN A 58 -3.48 2.00 11.28
C GLN A 58 -1.97 2.22 11.48
N GLY A 59 -1.57 2.86 12.58
CA GLY A 59 -0.16 3.03 12.95
C GLY A 59 0.47 1.68 13.24
N THR A 60 -0.25 0.83 13.98
CA THR A 60 0.16 -0.54 14.26
C THR A 60 0.34 -1.37 12.98
N PHE A 61 -0.58 -1.28 12.02
CA PHE A 61 -0.48 -2.03 10.76
C PHE A 61 0.75 -1.60 9.93
N LEU A 62 1.04 -0.30 9.84
CA LEU A 62 2.25 0.16 9.15
C LEU A 62 3.52 -0.29 9.88
N ALA A 63 3.56 -0.16 11.21
CA ALA A 63 4.70 -0.61 12.01
C ALA A 63 4.93 -2.13 11.86
N PHE A 64 3.85 -2.92 11.83
CA PHE A 64 3.90 -4.34 11.53
C PHE A 64 4.51 -4.61 10.15
N ILE A 65 4.04 -3.93 9.11
CA ILE A 65 4.57 -4.06 7.74
C ILE A 65 6.07 -3.75 7.70
N LEU A 66 6.48 -2.62 8.28
CA LEU A 66 7.88 -2.19 8.30
C LEU A 66 8.76 -3.15 9.11
N GLY A 67 8.19 -3.83 10.12
CA GLY A 67 8.85 -4.89 10.88
C GLY A 67 9.22 -6.11 10.04
N HIS A 68 8.51 -6.37 8.94
CA HIS A 68 8.79 -7.48 8.00
C HIS A 68 9.85 -7.15 6.96
N VAL A 69 10.24 -5.88 6.80
CA VAL A 69 11.33 -5.50 5.91
C VAL A 69 12.66 -5.89 6.55
N LYS A 70 13.54 -6.52 5.76
CA LYS A 70 14.86 -6.96 6.25
C LYS A 70 15.65 -5.78 6.81
N LYS A 71 16.46 -6.02 7.84
CA LYS A 71 17.34 -5.00 8.45
C LYS A 71 18.76 -4.95 7.86
N GLU A 72 19.16 -5.95 7.09
CA GLU A 72 20.49 -5.99 6.48
C GLU A 72 20.46 -5.38 5.08
N ASN A 73 21.42 -4.52 4.79
CA ASN A 73 21.39 -3.63 3.63
C ASN A 73 22.40 -4.04 2.56
N ALA A 74 22.00 -3.97 1.29
CA ALA A 74 22.94 -3.75 0.20
C ALA A 74 23.28 -2.25 0.12
N TYR A 75 24.58 -1.92 0.07
CA TYR A 75 25.12 -0.57 -0.12
C TYR A 75 26.02 -0.47 -1.36
N THR A 76 26.13 -1.54 -2.13
CA THR A 76 27.09 -1.69 -3.22
C THR A 76 26.45 -1.32 -4.56
N ASP A 77 27.26 -1.16 -5.59
CA ASP A 77 26.79 -1.09 -6.98
C ASP A 77 26.62 -2.49 -7.61
N ASP A 78 26.48 -3.53 -6.79
CA ASP A 78 26.28 -4.89 -7.28
C ASP A 78 24.78 -5.18 -7.42
N ASP A 79 24.29 -5.19 -8.66
CA ASP A 79 22.89 -5.45 -8.96
C ASP A 79 22.42 -6.82 -8.44
N SER A 80 23.30 -7.81 -8.30
CA SER A 80 22.95 -9.12 -7.72
C SER A 80 22.71 -9.04 -6.22
N GLU A 81 23.49 -8.24 -5.49
CA GLU A 81 23.27 -7.98 -4.07
C GLU A 81 21.99 -7.19 -3.82
N TRP A 82 21.69 -6.24 -4.71
CA TRP A 82 20.43 -5.50 -4.67
C TRP A 82 19.23 -6.41 -4.89
N ARG A 83 19.24 -7.23 -5.95
CA ARG A 83 18.14 -8.17 -6.22
C ARG A 83 17.92 -9.14 -5.07
N ARG A 84 19.01 -9.69 -4.51
CA ARG A 84 18.92 -10.54 -3.31
C ARG A 84 18.31 -9.79 -2.12
N CYS A 85 18.70 -8.55 -1.88
CA CYS A 85 18.11 -7.73 -0.82
C CYS A 85 16.61 -7.48 -1.04
N LEU A 86 16.19 -7.18 -2.27
CA LEU A 86 14.78 -6.97 -2.61
C LEU A 86 13.95 -8.26 -2.47
N ASP A 87 14.49 -9.40 -2.89
CA ASP A 87 13.89 -10.72 -2.69
C ASP A 87 13.70 -11.03 -1.20
N GLU A 88 14.72 -10.78 -0.38
CA GLU A 88 14.66 -11.00 1.07
C GLU A 88 13.69 -10.04 1.78
N CYS A 89 13.48 -8.84 1.23
CA CYS A 89 12.42 -7.93 1.67
C CYS A 89 11.02 -8.35 1.19
N GLY A 90 10.92 -9.36 0.32
CA GLY A 90 9.67 -9.87 -0.23
C GLY A 90 9.04 -8.98 -1.32
N VAL A 91 9.82 -8.10 -1.93
CA VAL A 91 9.38 -7.20 -3.00
C VAL A 91 9.03 -8.00 -4.25
N SER A 92 7.88 -7.71 -4.85
CA SER A 92 7.41 -8.40 -6.05
C SER A 92 8.34 -8.17 -7.25
N PRO A 93 8.48 -9.14 -8.18
CA PRO A 93 9.38 -8.98 -9.34
C PRO A 93 9.09 -7.72 -10.16
N SER A 94 7.82 -7.37 -10.36
CA SER A 94 7.46 -6.15 -11.10
C SER A 94 7.90 -4.86 -10.41
N GLU A 95 7.96 -4.85 -9.08
CA GLU A 95 8.44 -3.72 -8.30
C GLU A 95 9.96 -3.68 -8.24
N GLN A 96 10.62 -4.84 -8.24
CA GLN A 96 12.07 -4.91 -8.38
C GLN A 96 12.54 -4.29 -9.69
N GLU A 97 11.87 -4.57 -10.81
CA GLU A 97 12.24 -3.95 -12.10
C GLU A 97 12.11 -2.42 -12.08
N LYS A 98 11.12 -1.87 -11.36
CA LYS A 98 10.97 -0.42 -11.21
C LYS A 98 12.07 0.18 -10.34
N LEU A 99 12.43 -0.50 -9.25
CA LEU A 99 13.49 -0.03 -8.35
C LEU A 99 14.88 -0.18 -8.99
N MET A 100 15.09 -1.20 -9.81
CA MET A 100 16.34 -1.52 -10.49
C MET A 100 16.49 -0.86 -11.87
N ASP A 101 15.56 -0.01 -12.26
CA ASP A 101 15.58 0.70 -13.54
C ASP A 101 16.92 1.46 -13.71
N PRO A 102 17.69 1.20 -14.78
CA PRO A 102 18.97 1.84 -15.03
C PRO A 102 18.90 3.37 -15.07
N ASP A 103 17.79 3.95 -15.51
CA ASP A 103 17.61 5.40 -15.61
C ASP A 103 17.58 6.07 -14.22
N PHE A 104 17.25 5.31 -13.18
CA PHE A 104 17.22 5.77 -11.79
C PHE A 104 18.40 5.25 -10.96
N LYS A 105 19.45 4.70 -11.60
CA LYS A 105 20.60 4.10 -10.91
C LYS A 105 21.27 5.07 -9.92
N GLU A 106 21.50 6.33 -10.31
CA GLU A 106 22.12 7.32 -9.41
C GLU A 106 21.28 7.56 -8.15
N ILE A 107 19.96 7.64 -8.30
CA ILE A 107 19.02 7.78 -7.18
C ILE A 107 19.07 6.52 -6.32
N ARG A 108 18.94 5.34 -6.93
CA ARG A 108 19.03 4.04 -6.25
C ARG A 108 20.29 3.95 -5.39
N LEU A 109 21.46 4.33 -5.90
CA LEU A 109 22.73 4.23 -5.16
C LEU A 109 22.95 5.32 -4.11
N SER A 110 22.10 6.35 -4.03
CA SER A 110 22.23 7.41 -3.02
C SER A 110 21.86 6.97 -1.59
N ARG A 111 21.20 5.81 -1.46
CA ARG A 111 20.76 5.18 -0.21
C ARG A 111 20.84 3.65 -0.33
N SER A 112 20.63 2.94 0.78
CA SER A 112 20.62 1.48 0.78
C SER A 112 19.36 0.89 0.14
N CYS A 113 19.44 -0.38 -0.24
CA CYS A 113 18.28 -1.15 -0.70
C CYS A 113 17.11 -1.11 0.29
N VAL A 114 17.33 -1.44 1.56
CA VAL A 114 16.28 -1.41 2.59
C VAL A 114 15.70 0.00 2.76
N TYR A 115 16.53 1.05 2.69
CA TYR A 115 16.03 2.42 2.75
C TYR A 115 14.98 2.66 1.66
N TRP A 116 15.28 2.30 0.40
CA TRP A 116 14.33 2.53 -0.69
C TRP A 116 13.08 1.67 -0.61
N VAL A 117 13.20 0.44 -0.09
CA VAL A 117 12.03 -0.41 0.18
C VAL A 117 11.13 0.25 1.23
N THR A 118 11.70 0.65 2.37
CA THR A 118 10.98 1.33 3.45
C THR A 118 10.34 2.64 2.97
N ASP A 119 11.10 3.51 2.30
CA ASP A 119 10.65 4.80 1.79
C ASP A 119 9.50 4.62 0.78
N THR A 120 9.61 3.65 -0.12
CA THR A 120 8.54 3.32 -1.09
C THR A 120 7.26 2.86 -0.39
N ILE A 121 7.38 2.00 0.64
CA ILE A 121 6.24 1.53 1.42
C ILE A 121 5.56 2.69 2.15
N GLU A 122 6.33 3.51 2.86
CA GLU A 122 5.82 4.65 3.63
C GLU A 122 5.13 5.67 2.71
N MET A 123 5.77 6.03 1.59
CA MET A 123 5.21 6.95 0.60
C MET A 123 3.89 6.43 0.03
N ARG A 124 3.83 5.15 -0.38
CA ARG A 124 2.61 4.55 -0.91
C ARG A 124 1.51 4.47 0.12
N TYR A 125 1.84 4.10 1.36
CA TYR A 125 0.87 4.02 2.44
C TYR A 125 0.29 5.39 2.79
N ALA A 126 1.14 6.41 2.90
CA ALA A 126 0.71 7.79 3.13
C ALA A 126 -0.23 8.28 2.01
N GLY A 127 0.13 8.03 0.75
CA GLY A 127 -0.73 8.33 -0.40
C GLY A 127 -2.09 7.62 -0.33
N LEU A 128 -2.11 6.34 0.10
CA LEU A 128 -3.35 5.60 0.29
C LEU A 128 -4.21 6.18 1.43
N GLN A 129 -3.59 6.62 2.53
CA GLN A 129 -4.29 7.32 3.61
C GLN A 129 -4.94 8.62 3.10
N ASP A 130 -4.23 9.39 2.28
CA ASP A 130 -4.75 10.60 1.65
C ASP A 130 -5.94 10.33 0.72
N PHE A 131 -5.82 9.32 -0.15
CA PHE A 131 -6.92 8.92 -1.02
C PHE A 131 -8.17 8.54 -0.23
N GLN A 132 -8.01 7.79 0.86
CA GLN A 132 -9.15 7.41 1.69
C GLN A 132 -9.73 8.57 2.48
N ARG A 133 -8.91 9.48 3.00
CA ARG A 133 -9.39 10.72 3.64
C ARG A 133 -10.24 11.53 2.65
N ALA A 134 -9.74 11.72 1.44
CA ALA A 134 -10.46 12.46 0.41
C ALA A 134 -11.76 11.74 -0.01
N SER A 135 -11.76 10.41 -0.14
CA SER A 135 -12.96 9.63 -0.47
C SER A 135 -14.03 9.71 0.61
N ARG A 136 -13.66 9.57 1.88
CA ARG A 136 -14.60 9.72 3.01
C ARG A 136 -15.19 11.12 3.09
N GLN A 137 -14.40 12.16 2.81
CA GLN A 137 -14.90 13.54 2.76
C GLN A 137 -15.96 13.73 1.66
N ARG A 138 -15.70 13.18 0.46
CA ARG A 138 -16.67 13.19 -0.64
C ARG A 138 -17.96 12.45 -0.28
N GLU A 139 -17.85 11.27 0.33
CA GLU A 139 -19.02 10.50 0.77
C GLU A 139 -19.88 11.28 1.77
N LEU A 140 -19.26 11.84 2.81
CA LEU A 140 -19.97 12.67 3.80
C LEU A 140 -20.64 13.90 3.17
N GLN A 141 -20.00 14.51 2.17
CA GLN A 141 -20.59 15.64 1.45
C GLN A 141 -21.84 15.20 0.67
N LEU A 142 -21.75 14.09 -0.06
CA LEU A 142 -22.87 13.53 -0.82
C LEU A 142 -24.04 13.13 0.10
N GLU A 143 -23.75 12.56 1.28
CA GLU A 143 -24.79 12.25 2.26
C GLU A 143 -25.47 13.51 2.79
N ARG A 144 -24.71 14.55 3.15
CA ARG A 144 -25.26 15.83 3.59
C ARG A 144 -26.16 16.46 2.52
N GLU A 145 -25.75 16.41 1.26
CA GLU A 145 -26.55 16.88 0.14
C GLU A 145 -27.83 16.04 0.00
N ARG A 146 -27.74 14.71 0.05
CA ARG A 146 -28.89 13.80 0.02
C ARG A 146 -29.90 14.10 1.13
N TYR A 147 -29.44 14.31 2.36
CA TYR A 147 -30.29 14.68 3.49
C TYR A 147 -30.98 16.03 3.29
N LYS A 148 -30.26 17.05 2.79
CA LYS A 148 -30.85 18.35 2.46
C LYS A 148 -31.94 18.23 1.38
N TYR A 149 -31.69 17.47 0.32
CA TYR A 149 -32.67 17.26 -0.74
C TYR A 149 -33.93 16.54 -0.25
N ALA A 150 -33.78 15.53 0.62
CA ALA A 150 -34.92 14.82 1.20
C ALA A 150 -35.82 15.76 2.03
N GLN A 151 -35.24 16.60 2.89
CA GLN A 151 -36.00 17.58 3.69
C GLN A 151 -36.73 18.62 2.82
N ILE A 152 -36.11 19.07 1.72
CA ILE A 152 -36.75 20.01 0.79
C ILE A 152 -37.96 19.37 0.11
N ILE A 153 -37.89 18.09 -0.24
CA ILE A 153 -39.01 17.37 -0.87
C ILE A 153 -40.17 17.21 0.13
N GLU A 154 -39.88 16.85 1.38
CA GLU A 154 -40.89 16.74 2.45
C GLU A 154 -41.61 18.08 2.70
N LEU A 155 -40.86 19.18 2.81
CA LEU A 155 -41.40 20.53 3.02
C LEU A 155 -42.28 21.04 1.87
N LYS A 156 -42.01 20.61 0.62
CA LYS A 156 -42.80 20.99 -0.56
C LYS A 156 -44.05 20.13 -0.76
N SER A 157 -44.17 19.03 -0.01
CA SER A 157 -45.31 18.10 -0.09
C SER A 157 -46.37 18.36 0.99
N THR A 158 -46.19 19.40 1.80
CA THR A 158 -47.12 19.86 2.87
C THR A 158 -47.74 21.18 2.46
#